data_AF-A0A0P4UW54-F1
#
_entry.id   AF-A0A0P4UW54-F1
#
_cell.length_a   1.000
_cell.length_b   1.000
_cell.length_c   1.000
_cell.angle_alpha   90.00
_cell.angle_beta   90.00
_cell.angle_gamma   90.00
#
_symmetry.space_group_name_H-M   'P 1'
#
loop_
_entity.id
_entity.type
_entity.pdbx_description
1 polymer ?
#
loop_
_entity_poly.entity_id
_entity_poly.type
_entity_poly.pdbx_seq_one_letter_code
_entity_poly.pdbx_strand_id
1 'polypeptide(L)' 'MFNVYEGFVIWDGQIRTIEINESETDPLVGMALLEGYELNIQGVAGGEVTIRRLVFP' A
#
# COMPACT_ATOMS: atom_id res chain seq x y z
N MET A 1 -17.80 5.76 14.29
CA MET A 1 -16.47 5.55 14.91
C MET A 1 -15.75 4.61 13.97
N PHE A 2 -14.62 5.03 13.41
CA PHE A 2 -13.81 4.15 12.56
C PHE A 2 -12.81 3.45 13.48
N ASN A 3 -12.70 2.12 13.40
CA ASN A 3 -11.65 1.42 14.12
C ASN A 3 -10.34 1.55 13.33
N VAL A 4 -9.26 1.82 14.03
CA VAL A 4 -7.92 1.90 13.48
C VAL A 4 -7.08 0.86 14.20
N TYR A 5 -6.38 0.03 13.43
CA TYR A 5 -5.51 -1.03 13.93
C TYR A 5 -4.05 -0.74 13.56
N GLU A 6 -3.11 -1.26 14.34
CA GLU A 6 -1.70 -1.28 13.96
C GLU A 6 -1.34 -2.63 13.33
N GLY A 7 -0.62 -2.59 12.21
CA GLY A 7 -0.10 -3.77 11.54
C GLY A 7 1.37 -3.62 11.17
N PHE A 8 2.02 -4.75 10.91
CA PHE A 8 3.39 -4.78 10.39
C PHE A 8 3.38 -5.18 8.92
N VAL A 9 4.14 -4.45 8.10
CA VAL A 9 4.40 -4.81 6.70
C VAL A 9 5.90 -4.90 6.45
N ILE A 10 6.32 -5.82 5.59
CA ILE A 10 7.69 -5.88 5.09
C ILE A 10 7.75 -5.01 3.82
N TRP A 11 8.48 -3.92 3.88
CA TRP A 11 8.65 -2.95 2.80
C TRP A 11 10.12 -2.80 2.46
N ASP A 12 10.51 -3.11 1.22
CA ASP A 12 11.91 -3.07 0.76
C ASP A 12 12.87 -3.84 1.70
N GLY A 13 12.43 -5.02 2.15
CA GLY A 13 13.18 -5.86 3.10
C GLY A 13 13.18 -5.38 4.56
N GLN A 14 12.51 -4.28 4.89
CA GLN A 14 12.42 -3.73 6.24
C GLN A 14 11.01 -3.84 6.82
N ILE A 15 10.89 -4.18 8.11
CA ILE A 15 9.60 -4.17 8.81
C ILE A 15 9.19 -2.73 9.11
N ARG A 16 7.96 -2.35 8.77
CA ARG A 16 7.37 -1.04 9.09
C ARG A 16 6.02 -1.22 9.78
N THR A 17 5.77 -0.41 10.80
CA THR A 17 4.45 -0.30 11.45
C THR A 17 3.58 0.65 10.64
N ILE A 18 2.33 0.27 10.42
CA ILE A 18 1.35 1.07 9.67
C ILE A 18 0.01 1.12 10.40
N GLU A 19 -0.71 2.23 10.22
CA GLU A 19 -2.11 2.34 10.62
C GLU A 19 -3.01 1.72 9.54
N ILE A 20 -3.94 0.87 9.96
CA ILE A 20 -4.91 0.19 9.10
C ILE A 20 -6.29 0.70 9.51
N ASN A 21 -6.93 1.44 8.61
CA ASN A 21 -8.33 1.82 8.79
C ASN A 21 -9.22 0.59 8.54
N GLU A 22 -10.10 0.30 9.49
CA GLU A 22 -11.15 -0.69 9.29
C GLU A 22 -12.09 -0.21 8.18
N SER A 23 -12.13 -0.96 7.09
CA SER A 23 -13.09 -0.84 6.01
C SER A 23 -13.79 -2.19 5.87
N GLU A 24 -15.02 -2.23 5.35
CA GLU A 24 -15.68 -3.50 4.95
C GLU A 24 -15.02 -4.14 3.71
N THR A 25 -13.79 -3.73 3.40
CA THR A 25 -13.00 -4.08 2.23
C THR A 25 -11.59 -4.48 2.67
N ASP A 26 -10.84 -5.12 1.76
CA ASP A 26 -9.44 -5.47 2.00
C ASP A 26 -8.58 -4.24 2.41
N PRO A 27 -7.52 -4.45 3.21
CA PRO A 27 -6.72 -3.37 3.80
C PRO A 27 -6.13 -2.42 2.75
N LEU A 28 -6.27 -1.11 3.00
CA LEU A 28 -5.76 -0.07 2.12
C LEU A 28 -4.33 0.35 2.54
N VAL A 29 -3.36 0.26 1.63
CA VAL A 29 -2.01 0.79 1.86
C VAL A 29 -2.04 2.31 1.70
N GLY A 30 -1.64 3.05 2.74
CA GLY A 30 -1.63 4.52 2.72
C GLY A 30 -0.64 5.10 1.70
N MET A 31 -1.04 6.17 1.00
CA MET A 31 -0.23 6.84 -0.04
C MET A 31 1.15 7.33 0.45
N ALA A 32 1.30 7.64 1.74
CA ALA A 32 2.58 8.03 2.34
C ALA A 32 3.65 6.93 2.24
N LEU A 33 3.25 5.64 2.23
CA LEU A 33 4.18 4.53 2.04
C LEU A 33 4.66 4.39 0.58
N LEU A 34 3.93 5.01 -0.36
CA LEU A 34 4.21 4.96 -1.79
C LEU A 34 5.05 6.15 -2.27
N GLU A 35 5.50 7.02 -1.37
CA GLU A 35 6.38 8.14 -1.73
C GLU A 35 7.67 7.61 -2.39
N GLY A 36 8.00 8.13 -3.58
CA GLY A 36 9.13 7.66 -4.38
C GLY A 36 8.87 6.35 -5.14
N TYR A 37 7.63 5.87 -5.19
CA TYR A 37 7.21 4.71 -5.96
C TYR A 37 6.07 5.07 -6.94
N GLU A 38 6.01 4.37 -8.07
CA GLU A 38 4.88 4.36 -9.00
C GLU A 38 3.94 3.21 -8.63
N LEU A 39 2.64 3.52 -8.51
CA LEU A 39 1.56 2.55 -8.41
C LEU A 39 0.82 2.48 -9.75
N ASN A 40 0.78 1.29 -10.35
CA ASN A 40 0.04 1.04 -11.58
C ASN A 40 -1.02 -0.05 -11.33
N ILE A 41 -2.29 0.25 -11.66
CA ILE A 41 -3.44 -0.64 -11.43
C ILE A 41 -4.18 -0.85 -12.74
N GLN A 42 -4.39 -2.11 -13.11
CA GLN A 42 -5.26 -2.47 -14.22
C GLN A 42 -6.70 -2.68 -13.73
N GLY A 43 -7.63 -1.85 -14.20
CA GLY A 43 -9.05 -1.90 -13.82
C GLY A 43 -9.84 -3.02 -14.50
N VAL A 44 -9.42 -4.27 -14.35
CA VAL A 44 -10.09 -5.47 -14.90
C VAL A 44 -10.03 -6.62 -13.89
N ALA A 45 -10.95 -7.58 -13.99
CA ALA A 45 -10.93 -8.77 -13.13
C ALA A 45 -9.64 -9.58 -13.34
N GLY A 46 -8.92 -9.85 -12.25
CA GLY A 46 -7.58 -10.49 -12.32
C GLY A 46 -6.47 -9.59 -12.84
N GLY A 47 -6.71 -8.28 -12.96
CA GLY A 47 -5.73 -7.30 -13.41
C GLY A 47 -4.54 -7.17 -12.46
N GLU A 48 -3.40 -6.77 -13.03
CA GLU A 48 -2.15 -6.64 -12.28
C GLU A 48 -2.12 -5.33 -11.46
N VAL A 49 -1.59 -5.42 -10.24
CA VAL A 49 -1.23 -4.27 -9.41
C VAL A 49 0.28 -4.31 -9.22
N THR A 50 0.95 -3.23 -9.61
CA THR A 50 2.41 -3.14 -9.54
C THR A 50 2.83 -1.90 -8.78
N ILE A 51 3.82 -2.06 -7.91
CA ILE A 51 4.51 -0.97 -7.23
C ILE A 51 5.98 -1.05 -7.62
N ARG A 52 6.53 0.04 -8.17
CA ARG A 52 7.93 0.10 -8.62
C ARG A 52 8.58 1.37 -8.14
N ARG A 53 9.86 1.30 -7.79
CA ARG A 53 10.62 2.48 -7.37
C ARG A 53 10.73 3.46 -8.54
N LEU A 54 10.43 4.73 -8.31
CA LEU A 54 10.67 5.79 -9.29
C LEU A 54 12.17 6.03 -9.43
N VAL A 55 12.65 6.05 -10.67
CA VAL A 55 14.03 6.43 -11.00
C VAL A 55 13.96 7.81 -11.64
N PHE A 56 14.50 8.81 -10.96
CA PHE A 56 14.63 10.16 -11.49
C PHE A 56 15.99 10.28 -12.21
N PRO A 57 16.06 10.98 -13.37
CA PRO A 57 17.30 11.24 -14.08
C PRO A 57 18.26 12.17 -13.32
#